data_AF-A0A9N9NSS1-F1
#
_entry.id   AF-A0A9N9NSS1-F1
#
_cell.length_a   1.000
_cell.length_b   1.000
_cell.length_c   1.000
_cell.angle_alpha   90.00
_cell.angle_beta   90.00
_cell.angle_gamma   90.00
#
_symmetry.space_group_name_H-M   'P 1'
#
loop_
_entity.id
_entity.type
_entity.pdbx_description
1 polymer ?
#
loop_
_entity_poly.entity_id
_entity_poly.type
_entity_poly.pdbx_seq_one_letter_code
_entity_poly.pdbx_strand_id
1 'polypeptide(L)'
;NEKVAVKEIYIPADDDENKLEWFLIRLVLLRFKVQMVEGISYLHIKMITHRDLHSNNILIHHGIIKISGFGLSKDLNNKMSSKTVTVNVTVGGGALTFNPQNISVNKNDVIQFNWASGNHSIIRSDALAMCTPSTSLKGGNAIISEAKTSGMATFLVDGSDSNIWYYCGVGIHCRMGMWGMITLKGTGTNNNPANPSSNDSSSSSQGISGVIIGIIVGAGLIFIAIVTGSFYFIKLKNRRDKPVLTSYNYADDVPTVNANTHA
;
A
#
# COMPACT_ATOMS: atom_id res chain seq x y z
N ASN A 1 18.26 -24.79 -23.41
CA ASN A 1 17.69 -24.12 -22.22
C ASN A 1 17.16 -25.16 -21.26
N GLU A 2 18.06 -25.73 -20.48
CA GLU A 2 17.76 -26.81 -19.52
C GLU A 2 17.13 -26.19 -18.27
N LYS A 3 15.88 -26.58 -17.98
CA LYS A 3 15.17 -26.14 -16.77
C LYS A 3 15.67 -26.98 -15.60
N VAL A 4 16.57 -26.44 -14.79
CA VAL A 4 16.92 -27.04 -13.51
C VAL A 4 15.81 -26.71 -12.52
N ALA A 5 14.90 -27.66 -12.30
CA ALA A 5 13.93 -27.58 -11.21
C ALA A 5 14.69 -27.62 -9.88
N VAL A 6 14.41 -26.66 -8.99
CA VAL A 6 14.94 -26.68 -7.62
C VAL A 6 14.31 -27.86 -6.91
N LYS A 7 15.01 -29.01 -6.93
CA LYS A 7 14.71 -30.17 -6.10
C LYS A 7 14.81 -29.68 -4.65
N GLU A 8 13.82 -29.99 -3.82
CA GLU A 8 13.83 -29.64 -2.39
C GLU A 8 15.16 -30.09 -1.78
N ILE A 9 15.99 -29.11 -1.40
CA ILE A 9 17.27 -29.39 -0.74
C ILE A 9 16.92 -29.79 0.69
N TYR A 10 16.83 -31.08 0.94
CA TYR A 10 16.75 -31.64 2.29
C TYR A 10 18.09 -31.36 3.00
N ILE A 11 18.04 -30.63 4.11
CA ILE A 11 19.22 -30.34 4.95
C ILE A 11 19.16 -31.30 6.15
N PRO A 12 19.93 -32.40 6.15
CA PRO A 12 20.09 -33.25 7.33
C PRO A 12 20.79 -32.50 8.46
N ALA A 13 20.49 -32.89 9.71
CA ALA A 13 21.10 -32.32 10.90
C ALA A 13 22.59 -32.72 10.98
N ASP A 14 23.42 -31.74 11.34
CA ASP A 14 24.88 -31.78 11.59
C ASP A 14 25.48 -33.19 11.67
N ASP A 15 26.07 -33.62 10.55
CA ASP A 15 27.07 -34.68 10.52
C ASP A 15 28.45 -34.02 10.47
N ASP A 16 29.29 -34.31 11.47
CA ASP A 16 30.59 -33.66 11.69
C ASP A 16 31.54 -33.84 10.49
N GLU A 17 31.35 -34.87 9.67
CA GLU A 17 32.18 -35.20 8.51
C GLU A 17 32.08 -34.17 7.36
N ASN A 18 30.97 -33.42 7.26
CA ASN A 18 30.68 -32.54 6.11
C ASN A 18 30.51 -31.05 6.47
N LYS A 19 31.00 -30.62 7.64
CA LYS A 19 30.84 -29.22 8.14
C LYS A 19 31.21 -28.13 7.13
N LEU A 20 32.28 -28.31 6.38
CA LEU A 20 32.74 -27.31 5.40
C LEU A 20 31.78 -27.21 4.20
N GLU A 21 31.27 -28.33 3.71
CA GLU A 21 30.29 -28.33 2.61
C GLU A 21 28.98 -27.67 3.03
N TRP A 22 28.50 -27.97 4.25
CA TRP A 22 27.31 -27.33 4.81
C TRP A 22 27.50 -25.84 5.02
N PHE A 23 28.69 -25.41 5.47
CA PHE A 23 29.04 -24.01 5.58
C PHE A 23 28.97 -23.30 4.22
N LEU A 24 29.54 -23.90 3.17
CA LEU A 24 29.50 -23.36 1.81
C LEU A 24 28.07 -23.29 1.24
N ILE A 25 27.27 -24.35 1.42
CA ILE A 25 25.86 -24.37 1.02
C ILE A 25 25.09 -23.24 1.71
N ARG A 26 25.34 -23.00 3.01
CA ARG A 26 24.68 -21.94 3.77
C ARG A 26 25.04 -20.56 3.25
N LEU A 27 26.30 -20.32 2.87
CA LEU A 27 26.72 -19.06 2.25
C LEU A 27 26.05 -18.83 0.89
N VAL A 28 25.94 -19.86 0.06
CA VAL A 28 25.24 -19.78 -1.24
C VAL A 28 23.76 -19.46 -1.03
N LEU A 29 23.09 -20.14 -0.09
CA LEU A 29 21.68 -19.88 0.22
C LEU A 29 21.46 -18.47 0.79
N LEU A 30 22.38 -17.95 1.60
CA LEU A 30 22.32 -16.56 2.08
C LEU A 30 22.39 -15.58 0.91
N ARG A 31 23.33 -15.77 -0.02
CA ARG A 31 23.46 -14.94 -1.22
C ARG A 31 22.18 -14.94 -2.07
N PHE A 32 21.51 -16.08 -2.18
CA PHE A 32 20.24 -16.20 -2.89
C PHE A 32 19.08 -15.52 -2.18
N LYS A 33 18.99 -15.63 -0.85
CA LYS A 33 17.97 -14.94 -0.06
C LYS A 33 18.06 -13.42 -0.22
N VAL A 34 19.28 -12.87 -0.18
CA VAL A 34 19.50 -11.42 -0.35
C VAL A 34 18.99 -10.96 -1.73
N GLN A 35 19.41 -11.63 -2.81
CA GLN A 35 18.97 -11.27 -4.16
C GLN A 35 17.45 -11.37 -4.36
N MET A 36 16.80 -12.37 -3.76
CA MET A 36 15.34 -12.48 -3.78
C MET A 36 14.67 -11.27 -3.13
N VAL A 37 15.11 -10.91 -1.92
CA VAL A 37 14.53 -9.78 -1.16
C VAL A 37 14.77 -8.47 -1.91
N GLU A 38 15.95 -8.26 -2.47
CA GLU A 38 16.25 -7.10 -3.32
C GLU A 38 15.33 -7.04 -4.55
N GLY A 39 15.15 -8.15 -5.25
CA GLY A 39 14.26 -8.23 -6.41
C GLY A 39 12.80 -7.96 -6.06
N ILE A 40 12.30 -8.51 -4.95
CA ILE A 40 10.92 -8.28 -4.48
C ILE A 40 10.75 -6.83 -4.02
N SER A 41 11.73 -6.30 -3.27
CA SER A 41 11.74 -4.90 -2.84
C SER A 41 11.69 -3.95 -4.03
N TYR A 42 12.47 -4.23 -5.08
CA TYR A 42 12.43 -3.47 -6.33
C TYR A 42 11.04 -3.48 -6.97
N LEU A 43 10.38 -4.64 -7.04
CA LEU A 43 9.01 -4.73 -7.57
C LEU A 43 8.03 -3.89 -6.74
N HIS A 44 8.12 -3.95 -5.41
CA HIS A 44 7.25 -3.19 -4.52
C HIS A 44 7.50 -1.67 -4.60
N ILE A 45 8.76 -1.23 -4.76
CA ILE A 45 9.10 0.17 -5.04
C ILE A 45 8.47 0.64 -6.35
N LYS A 46 8.39 -0.24 -7.35
CA LYS A 46 7.68 0.00 -8.61
C LYS A 46 6.16 -0.20 -8.52
N MET A 47 5.61 -0.40 -7.32
CA MET A 47 4.18 -0.64 -7.10
C MET A 47 3.64 -1.87 -7.86
N ILE A 48 4.50 -2.86 -8.11
CA ILE A 48 4.13 -4.12 -8.75
C ILE A 48 4.09 -5.21 -7.68
N THR A 49 2.94 -5.87 -7.56
CA THR A 49 2.81 -7.09 -6.74
C THR A 49 2.92 -8.32 -7.64
N HIS A 50 3.83 -9.25 -7.34
CA HIS A 50 4.06 -10.44 -8.19
C HIS A 50 2.87 -11.42 -8.17
N ARG A 51 2.29 -11.66 -6.99
CA ARG A 51 1.14 -12.54 -6.70
C ARG A 51 1.28 -14.04 -7.04
N ASP A 52 2.32 -14.45 -7.77
CA ASP A 52 2.59 -15.86 -8.10
C ASP A 52 4.05 -16.25 -7.83
N LEU A 53 4.57 -15.88 -6.65
CA LEU A 53 5.98 -16.10 -6.34
C LEU A 53 6.19 -17.51 -5.77
N HIS A 54 6.78 -18.39 -6.57
CA HIS A 54 7.15 -19.76 -6.19
C HIS A 54 8.45 -20.19 -6.88
N SER A 55 9.05 -21.31 -6.46
CA SER A 55 10.35 -21.80 -6.99
C SER A 55 10.44 -21.87 -8.52
N ASN A 56 9.37 -22.28 -9.22
CA ASN A 56 9.38 -22.34 -10.70
C ASN A 56 9.46 -20.97 -11.39
N ASN A 57 9.16 -19.88 -10.65
CA ASN A 57 9.20 -18.50 -11.12
C ASN A 57 10.51 -17.80 -10.72
N ILE A 58 11.45 -18.54 -10.13
CA ILE A 58 12.78 -18.09 -9.72
C ILE A 58 13.81 -18.74 -10.64
N LEU A 59 14.39 -17.93 -11.52
CA LEU A 59 15.40 -18.38 -12.47
C LEU A 59 16.79 -18.12 -11.89
N ILE A 60 17.68 -19.09 -12.00
CA ILE A 60 19.06 -19.00 -11.50
C ILE A 60 20.01 -19.21 -12.68
N HIS A 61 20.95 -18.27 -12.87
CA HIS A 61 21.98 -18.40 -13.91
C HIS A 61 23.28 -17.73 -13.43
N HIS A 62 24.38 -18.49 -13.41
CA HIS A 62 25.70 -18.02 -12.92
C HIS A 62 25.65 -17.35 -11.52
N GLY A 63 24.85 -17.91 -10.61
CA GLY A 63 24.69 -17.37 -9.25
C GLY A 63 23.85 -16.09 -9.15
N ILE A 64 23.19 -15.67 -10.24
CA ILE A 64 22.27 -14.54 -10.28
C ILE A 64 20.83 -15.04 -10.30
N ILE A 65 20.00 -14.48 -9.43
CA ILE A 65 18.57 -14.74 -9.39
C ILE A 65 17.83 -13.73 -10.27
N LYS A 66 16.86 -14.23 -11.04
CA LYS A 66 15.87 -13.41 -11.76
C LYS A 66 14.46 -13.90 -11.43
N ILE A 67 13.58 -12.97 -11.10
CA ILE A 67 12.16 -13.25 -10.88
C ILE A 67 11.46 -13.24 -12.25
N SER A 68 10.61 -14.23 -12.49
CA SER A 68 9.83 -14.43 -13.72
C SER A 68 8.39 -14.82 -13.37
N GLY A 69 7.49 -14.98 -14.35
CA GLY A 69 6.11 -15.41 -14.07
C GLY A 69 5.15 -14.27 -13.71
N PHE A 70 5.33 -13.10 -14.33
CA PHE A 70 4.49 -11.92 -14.12
C PHE A 70 3.06 -12.03 -14.69
N GLY A 71 2.61 -13.20 -15.15
CA GLY A 71 1.28 -13.39 -15.74
C GLY A 71 0.14 -13.09 -14.77
N LEU A 72 0.36 -13.35 -13.48
CA LEU A 72 -0.55 -12.97 -12.41
C LEU A 72 -0.09 -11.72 -11.67
N SER A 73 0.90 -10.97 -12.15
CA SER A 73 1.31 -9.75 -11.45
C SER A 73 0.23 -8.66 -11.50
N LYS A 74 0.31 -7.68 -10.60
CA LYS A 74 -0.57 -6.51 -10.62
C LYS A 74 0.27 -5.25 -10.43
N ASP A 75 0.27 -4.44 -11.48
CA ASP A 75 0.77 -3.07 -11.45
C ASP A 75 -0.28 -2.16 -10.80
N LEU A 76 0.04 -1.66 -9.62
CA LEU A 76 -0.82 -0.74 -8.88
C LEU A 76 -0.69 0.70 -9.39
N ASN A 77 0.35 1.04 -10.17
CA ASN A 77 0.38 2.31 -10.89
C ASN A 77 -0.73 2.34 -11.94
N ASN A 78 -0.97 1.21 -12.61
CA ASN A 78 -2.00 1.12 -13.64
C ASN A 78 -3.43 1.03 -13.07
N LYS A 79 -3.57 0.77 -11.76
CA LYS A 79 -4.86 0.93 -11.05
C LYS A 79 -5.17 2.41 -10.74
N MET A 80 -4.17 3.30 -10.90
CA MET A 80 -4.35 4.75 -11.07
C MET A 80 -4.51 5.15 -12.55
N SER A 81 -4.68 4.20 -13.48
CA SER A 81 -5.51 4.45 -14.67
C SER A 81 -6.96 4.51 -14.21
N SER A 82 -7.25 5.52 -13.39
CA SER A 82 -8.59 6.03 -13.18
C SER A 82 -9.11 6.31 -14.57
N LYS A 83 -10.33 5.83 -14.87
CA LYS A 83 -11.16 6.41 -15.92
C LYS A 83 -10.89 7.92 -15.91
N THR A 84 -10.38 8.48 -17.01
CA THR A 84 -10.17 9.93 -17.11
C THR A 84 -11.49 10.60 -16.78
N VAL A 85 -11.52 11.36 -15.69
CA VAL A 85 -12.70 12.07 -15.26
C VAL A 85 -12.63 13.48 -15.81
N THR A 86 -13.71 13.92 -16.45
CA THR A 86 -13.90 15.34 -16.74
C THR A 86 -14.54 16.00 -15.52
N VAL A 87 -13.82 16.92 -14.90
CA VAL A 87 -14.32 17.74 -13.78
C VAL A 87 -14.77 19.09 -14.32
N ASN A 88 -16.04 19.42 -14.09
CA ASN A 88 -16.63 20.66 -14.59
C ASN A 88 -16.42 21.82 -13.59
N VAL A 89 -16.01 22.97 -14.10
CA VAL A 89 -15.95 24.24 -13.37
C VAL A 89 -16.78 25.27 -14.13
N THR A 90 -17.82 25.80 -13.50
CA THR A 90 -18.60 26.92 -14.03
C THR A 90 -17.80 28.21 -13.87
N VAL A 91 -17.74 29.00 -14.93
CA VAL A 91 -17.10 30.33 -14.95
C VAL A 91 -18.20 31.39 -15.04
N GLY A 92 -18.23 32.32 -14.08
CA GLY A 92 -19.23 33.38 -14.03
C GLY A 92 -20.60 32.89 -13.57
N GLY A 93 -21.68 33.30 -14.26
CA GLY A 93 -23.06 32.98 -13.87
C GLY A 93 -23.73 34.06 -13.04
N GLY A 94 -23.38 35.33 -13.29
CA GLY A 94 -23.88 36.49 -12.55
C GLY A 94 -23.00 36.94 -11.38
N ALA A 95 -21.85 36.29 -11.16
CA ALA A 95 -20.87 36.62 -10.14
C ALA A 95 -19.43 36.46 -10.65
N LEU A 96 -18.47 37.06 -9.94
CA LEU A 96 -17.03 36.94 -10.23
C LEU A 96 -16.45 35.66 -9.62
N THR A 97 -16.86 34.50 -10.13
CA THR A 97 -16.58 33.21 -9.48
C THR A 97 -16.16 32.11 -10.45
N PHE A 98 -15.39 31.17 -9.91
CA PHE A 98 -15.22 29.82 -10.42
C PHE A 98 -15.95 28.88 -9.47
N ASN A 99 -16.85 28.04 -9.98
CA ASN A 99 -17.62 27.10 -9.17
C ASN A 99 -17.53 25.67 -9.70
N PRO A 100 -16.94 24.72 -8.94
CA PRO A 100 -16.24 24.91 -7.67
C PRO A 100 -14.95 25.75 -7.82
N GLN A 101 -14.63 26.52 -6.79
CA GLN A 101 -13.43 27.36 -6.75
C GLN A 101 -12.15 26.54 -6.56
N ASN A 102 -12.24 25.53 -5.70
CA ASN A 102 -11.13 24.63 -5.38
C ASN A 102 -11.54 23.19 -5.71
N ILE A 103 -10.66 22.46 -6.39
CA ILE A 103 -10.91 21.07 -6.79
C ILE A 103 -9.72 20.18 -6.49
N SER A 104 -10.00 18.89 -6.24
CA SER A 104 -8.98 17.88 -6.05
C SER A 104 -9.16 16.74 -7.04
N VAL A 105 -8.13 16.49 -7.84
CA VAL A 105 -8.17 15.67 -9.06
C VAL A 105 -6.97 14.73 -9.14
N ASN A 106 -7.05 13.71 -9.99
CA ASN A 106 -5.94 12.79 -10.26
C ASN A 106 -5.15 13.25 -11.49
N LYS A 107 -3.95 12.69 -11.64
CA LYS A 107 -3.19 12.84 -12.88
C LYS A 107 -3.99 12.24 -14.04
N ASN A 108 -3.96 12.92 -15.18
CA ASN A 108 -4.69 12.65 -16.41
C ASN A 108 -6.21 12.93 -16.36
N ASP A 109 -6.73 13.52 -15.29
CA ASP A 109 -8.09 14.10 -15.32
C ASP A 109 -8.11 15.35 -16.21
N VAL A 110 -9.28 15.68 -16.75
CA VAL A 110 -9.50 16.87 -17.57
C VAL A 110 -10.39 17.83 -16.79
N ILE A 111 -9.96 19.08 -16.65
CA ILE A 111 -10.81 20.15 -16.14
C ILE A 111 -11.51 20.79 -17.33
N GLN A 112 -12.83 20.87 -17.30
CA GLN A 112 -13.62 21.56 -18.29
C GLN A 112 -14.26 22.80 -17.66
N PHE A 113 -13.81 23.96 -18.10
CA PHE A 113 -14.34 25.24 -17.69
C PHE A 113 -15.47 25.65 -18.62
N ASN A 114 -16.66 25.88 -18.05
CA ASN A 114 -17.89 26.16 -18.78
C ASN A 114 -18.36 27.59 -18.45
N TRP A 115 -18.34 28.50 -19.42
CA TRP A 115 -18.81 29.86 -19.21
C TRP A 115 -20.34 29.90 -19.14
N ALA A 116 -20.86 30.28 -17.98
CA ALA A 116 -22.29 30.52 -17.80
C ALA A 116 -22.68 31.93 -18.24
N SER A 117 -21.86 32.94 -17.93
CA SER A 117 -22.02 34.33 -18.38
C SER A 117 -20.78 35.18 -18.01
N GLY A 118 -20.70 36.39 -18.55
CA GLY A 118 -19.67 37.38 -18.17
C GLY A 118 -18.34 37.18 -18.91
N ASN A 119 -17.58 38.27 -19.07
CA ASN A 119 -16.27 38.23 -19.73
C ASN A 119 -15.19 37.80 -18.72
N HIS A 120 -14.73 36.55 -18.84
CA HIS A 120 -13.78 35.95 -17.90
C HIS A 120 -12.69 35.16 -18.64
N SER A 121 -11.52 35.03 -18.02
CA SER A 121 -10.35 34.30 -18.51
C SER A 121 -9.83 33.35 -17.44
N ILE A 122 -8.90 32.47 -17.82
CA ILE A 122 -8.27 31.51 -16.91
C ILE A 122 -6.77 31.52 -17.17
N ILE A 123 -6.03 32.01 -16.18
CA ILE A 123 -4.58 32.16 -16.24
C ILE A 123 -4.00 31.53 -14.97
N ARG A 124 -2.99 30.69 -15.13
CA ARG A 124 -2.23 30.09 -14.03
C ARG A 124 -1.35 31.13 -13.34
N SER A 125 -1.16 30.98 -12.04
CA SER A 125 -0.29 31.83 -11.21
C SER A 125 0.70 31.00 -10.39
N ASP A 126 1.74 31.65 -9.87
CA ASP A 126 2.78 31.00 -9.05
C ASP A 126 2.35 30.76 -7.59
N ALA A 127 1.28 31.40 -7.11
CA ALA A 127 0.66 31.11 -5.82
C ALA A 127 -0.84 31.44 -5.81
N LEU A 128 -1.50 31.06 -4.71
CA LEU A 128 -2.92 31.31 -4.48
C LEU A 128 -3.22 32.82 -4.48
N ALA A 129 -4.30 33.21 -5.13
CA ALA A 129 -4.75 34.61 -5.22
C ALA A 129 -3.73 35.59 -5.83
N MET A 130 -2.69 35.11 -6.53
CA MET A 130 -1.77 35.97 -7.28
C MET A 130 -2.37 36.33 -8.64
N CYS A 131 -2.60 37.62 -8.87
CA CYS A 131 -3.17 38.14 -10.12
C CYS A 131 -2.11 38.41 -11.19
N THR A 132 -1.14 37.50 -11.33
CA THR A 132 -0.06 37.58 -12.33
C THR A 132 0.15 36.21 -12.97
N PRO A 133 0.44 36.16 -14.29
CA PRO A 133 0.74 34.89 -14.95
C PRO A 133 1.92 34.18 -14.29
N SER A 134 1.85 32.86 -14.23
CA SER A 134 2.92 32.02 -13.70
C SER A 134 4.19 32.14 -14.54
N THR A 135 5.32 32.24 -13.86
CA THR A 135 6.66 32.22 -14.45
C THR A 135 7.44 30.94 -14.13
N SER A 136 6.91 30.11 -13.22
CA SER A 136 7.60 28.94 -12.66
C SER A 136 6.99 27.59 -13.10
N LEU A 137 6.26 27.58 -14.22
CA LEU A 137 5.60 26.39 -14.73
C LEU A 137 6.59 25.25 -15.01
N LYS A 138 6.30 24.06 -14.43
CA LYS A 138 7.03 22.82 -14.74
C LYS A 138 6.57 22.19 -16.05
N GLY A 139 5.49 22.71 -16.64
CA GLY A 139 4.95 22.31 -17.94
C GLY A 139 3.76 23.19 -18.36
N GLY A 140 3.56 23.33 -19.67
CA GLY A 140 2.41 24.02 -20.27
C GLY A 140 2.53 25.55 -20.35
N ASN A 141 1.44 26.20 -20.78
CA ASN A 141 1.30 27.66 -20.86
C ASN A 141 0.59 28.19 -19.61
N ALA A 142 0.93 29.41 -19.18
CA ALA A 142 0.23 30.10 -18.10
C ALA A 142 -1.21 30.43 -18.50
N ILE A 143 -1.46 30.74 -19.77
CA ILE A 143 -2.80 31.04 -20.26
C ILE A 143 -3.49 29.71 -20.62
N ILE A 144 -4.52 29.36 -19.85
CA ILE A 144 -5.41 28.22 -20.15
C ILE A 144 -6.50 28.64 -21.13
N SER A 145 -7.06 29.84 -20.92
CA SER A 145 -8.00 30.46 -21.84
C SER A 145 -7.92 31.98 -21.75
N GLU A 146 -7.88 32.62 -22.91
CA GLU A 146 -8.17 34.04 -23.06
C GLU A 146 -9.58 34.38 -22.59
N ALA A 147 -9.84 35.68 -22.47
CA ALA A 147 -11.15 36.20 -22.06
C ALA A 147 -12.25 35.81 -23.05
N LYS A 148 -13.34 35.24 -22.53
CA LYS A 148 -14.51 34.78 -23.27
C LYS A 148 -15.79 35.13 -22.51
N THR A 149 -16.92 35.17 -23.22
CA THR A 149 -18.25 35.40 -22.65
C THR A 149 -19.15 34.16 -22.63
N SER A 150 -18.81 33.13 -23.41
CA SER A 150 -19.55 31.87 -23.51
C SER A 150 -18.64 30.75 -24.03
N GLY A 151 -19.14 29.51 -24.02
CA GLY A 151 -18.42 28.33 -24.49
C GLY A 151 -17.61 27.65 -23.38
N MET A 152 -16.61 26.86 -23.79
CA MET A 152 -15.84 26.03 -22.86
C MET A 152 -14.34 26.07 -23.17
N ALA A 153 -13.53 25.76 -22.16
CA ALA A 153 -12.09 25.52 -22.29
C ALA A 153 -11.69 24.29 -21.47
N THR A 154 -10.67 23.56 -21.91
CA THR A 154 -10.22 22.34 -21.24
C THR A 154 -8.77 22.45 -20.80
N PHE A 155 -8.45 21.88 -19.64
CA PHE A 155 -7.10 21.79 -19.10
C PHE A 155 -6.81 20.35 -18.67
N LEU A 156 -5.79 19.73 -19.26
CA LEU A 156 -5.34 18.39 -18.89
C LEU A 156 -4.40 18.47 -17.69
N VAL A 157 -4.70 17.70 -16.65
CA VAL A 157 -3.85 17.62 -15.45
C VAL A 157 -2.72 16.61 -15.72
N ASP A 158 -1.60 17.08 -16.24
CA ASP A 158 -0.45 16.24 -16.61
C ASP A 158 0.34 15.67 -15.40
N GLY A 159 0.07 16.20 -14.20
CA GLY A 159 0.74 15.82 -12.96
C GLY A 159 2.15 16.41 -12.79
N SER A 160 2.51 17.45 -13.55
CA SER A 160 3.77 18.18 -13.40
C SER A 160 3.82 19.00 -12.10
N ASP A 161 2.68 19.59 -11.73
CA ASP A 161 2.52 20.41 -10.54
C ASP A 161 1.53 19.76 -9.53
N SER A 162 1.90 19.76 -8.25
CA SER A 162 1.05 19.21 -7.17
C SER A 162 -0.08 20.17 -6.79
N ASN A 163 0.17 21.48 -6.90
CA ASN A 163 -0.83 22.53 -6.75
C ASN A 163 -0.78 23.43 -7.99
N ILE A 164 -1.94 23.69 -8.57
CA ILE A 164 -2.09 24.59 -9.71
C ILE A 164 -3.05 25.69 -9.29
N TRP A 165 -2.52 26.92 -9.19
CA TRP A 165 -3.32 28.11 -8.92
C TRP A 165 -3.72 28.77 -10.21
N TYR A 166 -4.95 29.29 -10.26
CA TYR A 166 -5.47 29.98 -11.43
C TYR A 166 -6.35 31.17 -11.04
N TYR A 167 -6.46 32.15 -11.92
CA TYR A 167 -7.22 33.37 -11.70
C TYR A 167 -7.85 33.92 -12.98
N CYS A 168 -8.81 34.82 -12.82
CA CYS A 168 -9.35 35.61 -13.93
C CYS A 168 -8.56 36.92 -14.10
N GLY A 169 -7.95 37.10 -15.27
CA GLY A 169 -7.16 38.29 -15.61
C GLY A 169 -7.96 39.49 -16.15
N VAL A 170 -9.29 39.43 -16.13
CA VAL A 170 -10.13 40.54 -16.62
C VAL A 170 -10.24 41.61 -15.53
N GLY A 171 -9.75 42.81 -15.83
CA GLY A 171 -9.85 43.98 -14.96
C GLY A 171 -9.38 43.68 -13.53
N ILE A 172 -10.26 43.92 -12.55
CA ILE A 172 -9.99 43.69 -11.13
C ILE A 172 -10.57 42.37 -10.59
N HIS A 173 -11.11 41.49 -11.45
CA HIS A 173 -11.86 40.31 -11.01
C HIS A 173 -11.08 39.42 -10.04
N CYS A 174 -9.80 39.18 -10.31
CA CYS A 174 -8.95 38.42 -9.40
C CYS A 174 -8.78 39.09 -8.03
N ARG A 175 -8.60 40.42 -8.00
CA ARG A 175 -8.51 41.18 -6.74
C ARG A 175 -9.81 41.17 -5.95
N MET A 176 -10.92 40.93 -6.62
CA MET A 176 -12.25 40.75 -6.03
C MET A 176 -12.54 39.29 -5.62
N GLY A 177 -11.58 38.38 -5.74
CA GLY A 177 -11.71 36.99 -5.30
C GLY A 177 -11.90 35.95 -6.39
N MET A 178 -11.84 36.33 -7.68
CA MET A 178 -12.00 35.41 -8.79
C MET A 178 -10.70 34.66 -9.11
N TRP A 179 -10.38 33.69 -8.26
CA TRP A 179 -9.24 32.78 -8.36
C TRP A 179 -9.62 31.41 -7.82
N GLY A 180 -8.83 30.37 -8.10
CA GLY A 180 -9.07 29.03 -7.62
C GLY A 180 -7.81 28.17 -7.54
N MET A 181 -7.98 26.95 -7.05
CA MET A 181 -6.88 25.99 -6.88
C MET A 181 -7.27 24.58 -7.33
N ILE A 182 -6.35 23.90 -8.00
CA ILE A 182 -6.45 22.49 -8.37
C ILE A 182 -5.34 21.75 -7.60
N THR A 183 -5.72 20.76 -6.78
CA THR A 183 -4.78 19.95 -6.00
C THR A 183 -4.74 18.53 -6.54
N LEU A 184 -3.53 18.05 -6.83
CA LEU A 184 -3.29 16.69 -7.29
C LEU A 184 -3.36 15.69 -6.13
N LYS A 185 -4.21 14.68 -6.24
CA LYS A 185 -4.31 13.59 -5.26
C LYS A 185 -3.08 12.66 -5.38
N GLY A 186 -2.51 12.28 -4.24
CA GLY A 186 -1.46 11.27 -4.17
C GLY A 186 -0.02 11.78 -4.27
N THR A 187 0.21 13.08 -4.46
CA THR A 187 1.56 13.66 -4.28
C THR A 187 1.79 13.99 -2.81
N GLY A 188 2.03 12.96 -2.00
CA GLY A 188 2.62 13.12 -0.68
C GLY A 188 4.09 13.50 -0.82
N THR A 189 4.39 14.79 -0.94
CA THR A 189 5.66 15.29 -0.38
C THR A 189 5.43 15.45 1.11
N ASN A 190 6.15 14.67 1.92
CA ASN A 190 6.28 14.87 3.35
C ASN A 190 6.81 16.28 3.61
N ASN A 191 5.93 17.26 3.72
CA ASN A 191 6.20 18.54 4.34
C ASN A 191 4.99 18.86 5.18
N ASN A 192 5.13 18.56 6.47
CA ASN A 192 4.22 18.91 7.53
C ASN A 192 4.08 20.45 7.59
N PRO A 193 2.94 21.06 7.25
CA PRO A 193 2.64 22.37 7.78
C PRO A 193 2.13 22.16 9.20
N ALA A 194 2.84 22.73 10.17
CA ALA A 194 2.38 22.79 11.55
C ALA A 194 0.90 23.24 11.60
N ASN A 195 0.07 22.34 12.10
CA ASN A 195 -1.33 22.56 12.43
C ASN A 195 -1.42 23.48 13.66
N PRO A 196 -2.16 24.61 13.64
CA PRO A 196 -2.84 25.09 14.82
C PRO A 196 -4.24 24.49 14.85
N SER A 197 -4.42 23.58 15.81
CA SER A 197 -5.64 22.90 16.19
C SER A 197 -6.86 23.81 16.25
N SER A 198 -7.98 23.40 15.65
CA SER A 198 -9.30 23.58 16.27
C SER A 198 -10.34 22.58 15.74
N ASN A 199 -10.91 21.89 16.72
CA ASN A 199 -11.99 20.92 16.82
C ASN A 199 -13.06 20.77 15.71
N ASP A 200 -13.40 19.49 15.52
CA ASP A 200 -14.73 18.89 15.28
C ASP A 200 -15.71 19.55 14.32
N SER A 201 -16.10 18.78 13.29
CA SER A 201 -17.45 18.18 13.22
C SER A 201 -17.59 17.42 11.90
N SER A 202 -17.44 16.10 11.96
CA SER A 202 -17.79 15.20 10.87
C SER A 202 -19.30 15.19 10.65
N SER A 203 -19.75 15.71 9.51
CA SER A 203 -21.09 15.46 8.98
C SER A 203 -21.00 14.99 7.53
N SER A 204 -20.78 13.68 7.36
CA SER A 204 -21.05 12.97 6.11
C SER A 204 -22.19 11.98 6.35
N SER A 205 -23.41 12.45 6.16
CA SER A 205 -24.52 11.62 5.71
C SER A 205 -24.42 11.55 4.17
N GLN A 206 -24.57 10.46 3.44
CA GLN A 206 -25.43 9.29 3.64
C GLN A 206 -24.87 8.10 2.85
N GLY A 207 -25.18 6.88 3.31
CA GLY A 207 -25.32 5.70 2.47
C GLY A 207 -24.41 4.52 2.80
N ILE A 208 -25.00 3.49 3.42
CA ILE A 208 -24.51 2.10 3.50
C ILE A 208 -23.42 1.80 4.57
N SER A 209 -23.71 1.96 5.87
CA SER A 209 -22.84 1.42 6.94
C SER A 209 -23.64 0.92 8.14
N GLY A 210 -24.31 -0.22 7.97
CA GLY A 210 -24.98 -0.93 9.07
C GLY A 210 -24.75 -2.44 9.10
N VAL A 211 -24.45 -3.05 7.95
CA VAL A 211 -24.34 -4.52 7.84
C VAL A 211 -22.88 -4.99 7.88
N ILE A 212 -21.90 -4.18 7.46
CA ILE A 212 -20.52 -4.63 7.27
C ILE A 212 -19.71 -4.61 8.58
N ILE A 213 -19.98 -3.66 9.49
CA ILE A 213 -19.22 -3.54 10.75
C ILE A 213 -19.59 -4.65 11.76
N GLY A 214 -20.83 -5.15 11.73
CA GLY A 214 -21.27 -6.25 12.60
C GLY A 214 -20.61 -7.60 12.29
N ILE A 215 -20.24 -7.85 11.03
CA ILE A 215 -19.64 -9.12 10.59
C ILE A 215 -18.16 -9.20 11.01
N ILE A 216 -17.42 -8.08 10.94
CA ILE A 216 -15.97 -8.07 11.22
C ILE A 216 -15.69 -8.20 12.72
N VAL A 217 -16.49 -7.54 13.58
CA VAL A 217 -16.34 -7.65 15.04
C VAL A 217 -16.87 -8.98 15.57
N GLY A 218 -17.96 -9.50 14.98
CA GLY A 218 -18.54 -10.80 15.36
C GLY A 218 -17.66 -12.01 15.00
N ALA A 219 -17.08 -12.04 13.79
CA ALA A 219 -16.25 -13.16 13.35
C ALA A 219 -14.93 -13.26 14.14
N GLY A 220 -14.34 -12.13 14.54
CA GLY A 220 -13.13 -12.09 15.35
C GLY A 220 -13.33 -12.68 16.75
N LEU A 221 -14.43 -12.35 17.42
CA LEU A 221 -14.74 -12.88 18.75
C LEU A 221 -15.09 -14.37 18.72
N ILE A 222 -15.80 -14.82 17.68
CA ILE A 222 -16.13 -16.24 17.49
C ILE A 222 -14.87 -17.06 17.21
N PHE A 223 -13.95 -16.57 16.38
CA PHE A 223 -12.70 -17.28 16.10
C PHE A 223 -11.81 -17.40 17.34
N ILE A 224 -11.71 -16.34 18.15
CA ILE A 224 -10.96 -16.38 19.42
C ILE A 224 -11.59 -17.39 20.39
N ALA A 225 -12.92 -17.45 20.50
CA ALA A 225 -13.62 -18.41 21.35
C ALA A 225 -13.40 -19.87 20.89
N ILE A 226 -13.40 -20.13 19.59
CA ILE A 226 -13.15 -21.47 19.03
C ILE A 226 -11.70 -21.91 19.28
N VAL A 227 -10.72 -21.03 19.07
CA VAL A 227 -9.29 -21.35 19.27
C VAL A 227 -9.00 -21.57 20.76
N THR A 228 -9.50 -20.71 21.63
CA THR A 228 -9.32 -20.84 23.09
C THR A 228 -10.05 -22.06 23.66
N GLY A 229 -11.29 -22.33 23.20
CA GLY A 229 -12.05 -23.51 23.57
C GLY A 229 -11.39 -24.81 23.10
N SER A 230 -10.87 -24.86 21.87
CA SER A 230 -10.15 -26.02 21.34
C SER A 230 -8.88 -26.31 22.13
N PHE A 231 -8.11 -25.27 22.48
CA PHE A 231 -6.91 -25.41 23.30
C PHE A 231 -7.23 -25.89 24.72
N TYR A 232 -8.31 -25.37 25.33
CA TYR A 232 -8.76 -25.80 26.66
C TYR A 232 -9.24 -27.27 26.65
N PHE A 233 -9.97 -27.68 25.62
CA PHE A 233 -10.48 -29.06 25.48
C PHE A 233 -9.36 -30.08 25.27
N ILE A 234 -8.33 -29.74 24.47
CA ILE A 234 -7.13 -30.57 24.31
C ILE A 234 -6.40 -30.74 25.65
N LYS A 235 -6.31 -29.68 26.45
CA LYS A 235 -5.68 -29.73 27.78
C LYS A 235 -6.47 -30.58 28.78
N LEU A 236 -7.80 -30.61 28.69
CA LEU A 236 -8.67 -31.48 29.50
C LEU A 236 -8.56 -32.95 29.11
N LYS A 237 -8.49 -33.26 27.81
CA LYS A 237 -8.26 -34.64 27.34
C LYS A 237 -6.91 -35.17 27.82
N ASN A 238 -5.86 -34.36 27.73
CA ASN A 238 -4.52 -34.71 28.20
C ASN A 238 -4.39 -34.87 29.73
N ARG A 239 -5.40 -34.46 30.51
CA ARG A 239 -5.49 -34.75 31.96
C ARG A 239 -6.25 -36.04 32.27
N ARG A 240 -7.13 -36.51 31.38
CA ARG A 240 -7.84 -37.79 31.53
C ARG A 240 -6.99 -38.98 31.11
N ASP A 241 -6.05 -38.78 30.20
CA ASP A 241 -5.21 -39.84 29.65
C ASP A 241 -3.89 -40.07 30.43
N LYS A 242 -3.75 -39.51 31.64
CA LYS A 242 -2.61 -39.87 32.50
C LYS A 242 -2.91 -41.22 33.17
N PRO A 243 -2.14 -42.29 32.89
CA PRO A 243 -2.32 -43.56 33.57
C PRO A 243 -2.06 -43.38 35.06
N VAL A 244 -2.95 -43.94 35.88
CA VAL A 244 -2.74 -44.09 37.32
C VAL A 244 -1.50 -44.95 37.52
N LEU A 245 -0.44 -44.39 38.11
CA LEU A 245 0.73 -45.16 38.53
C LEU A 245 0.29 -46.06 39.69
N THR A 246 0.06 -47.35 39.41
CA THR A 246 0.05 -48.39 40.44
C THR A 246 1.46 -48.54 40.97
N SER A 247 1.67 -48.24 42.26
CA SER A 247 2.93 -48.46 42.96
C SER A 247 3.21 -49.96 43.07
N TYR A 248 4.25 -50.45 42.38
CA TYR A 248 4.80 -51.78 42.59
C TYR A 248 5.91 -51.66 43.64
N ASN A 249 5.69 -52.23 44.83
CA ASN A 249 6.70 -52.26 45.89
C ASN A 249 7.80 -53.24 45.49
N TYR A 250 8.98 -52.71 45.20
CA TYR A 250 10.22 -53.47 44.97
C TYR A 250 11.01 -53.53 46.28
N ALA A 251 10.59 -54.39 47.18
CA ALA A 251 11.36 -54.79 48.35
C ALA A 251 10.75 -56.10 48.85
N ASP A 252 11.22 -57.22 48.31
CA ASP A 252 11.24 -58.56 48.93
C ASP A 252 11.75 -59.55 47.87
N ASP A 253 13.07 -59.53 47.62
CA ASP A 253 13.84 -60.70 47.15
C ASP A 253 15.33 -60.34 47.09
N VAL A 254 15.98 -60.38 48.26
CA VAL A 254 17.45 -60.43 48.36
C VAL A 254 17.83 -61.81 48.88
N PRO A 255 18.44 -62.68 48.06
CA PRO A 255 19.02 -63.93 48.55
C PRO A 255 20.29 -63.62 49.34
N THR A 256 20.30 -64.02 50.62
CA THR A 256 21.46 -63.97 51.51
C THR A 256 22.56 -64.93 51.02
N VAL A 257 23.69 -64.40 50.55
CA VAL A 257 24.92 -65.17 50.38
C VAL A 257 25.68 -65.15 51.70
N ASN A 258 25.69 -66.30 52.38
CA ASN A 258 26.53 -66.62 53.52
C ASN A 258 28.00 -66.69 53.07
N ALA A 259 28.84 -65.82 53.63
CA ALA A 259 30.27 -66.04 53.73
C ALA A 259 30.68 -65.81 55.18
N ASN A 260 31.02 -66.88 55.89
CA ASN A 260 32.06 -66.97 56.92
C ASN A 260 32.16 -68.41 57.41
N THR A 261 33.33 -69.05 57.25
CA THR A 261 34.27 -69.35 58.35
C THR A 261 35.42 -70.26 57.87
N HIS A 262 36.65 -69.80 58.16
CA HIS A 262 37.86 -70.54 58.56
C HIS A 262 37.77 -72.07 58.69
N ALA A 263 38.72 -72.81 58.08
CA ALA A 263 40.00 -73.25 58.66
C ALA A 263 40.76 -74.10 57.63
#